data_AF-A0A7S1H8E7-F1
#
_entry.id   AF-A0A7S1H8E7-F1
#
_cell.length_a   1.000
_cell.length_b   1.000
_cell.length_c   1.000
_cell.angle_alpha   90.00
_cell.angle_beta   90.00
_cell.angle_gamma   90.00
#
_symmetry.space_group_name_H-M   'P 1'
#
loop_
_entity.id
_entity.type
_entity.pdbx_description
1 polymer ?
#
loop_
_entity_poly.entity_id
_entity_poly.type
_entity_poly.pdbx_seq_one_letter_code
_entity_poly.pdbx_strand_id
1 'polypeptide(L)'
;MLGLARARAGDALTGFEVMNHASRALVARQLPQLQQPLANAAWTVLLELSDAEGSEHAQQLLEALLGTALERGGVQDAAVAQSLQQAQAFWQLREAIPLAQAQAGLNIKHDIALPVSEIAGFIAEMDGTLAAYLPGIEVIDFG
;
A
#
# COMPACT_ATOMS: atom_id res chain seq x y z
N MET A 1 7.52 -8.54 -3.38
CA MET A 1 7.68 -7.84 -2.09
C MET A 1 7.15 -8.67 -0.91
N LEU A 2 5.86 -9.02 -0.83
CA LEU A 2 5.28 -9.77 0.31
C LEU A 2 6.05 -11.05 0.69
N GLY A 3 6.45 -11.87 -0.29
CA GLY A 3 7.24 -13.08 -0.01
C GLY A 3 8.60 -12.79 0.64
N LEU A 4 9.25 -11.67 0.26
CA LEU A 4 10.49 -11.22 0.92
C LEU A 4 10.22 -10.77 2.36
N ALA A 5 9.13 -10.02 2.58
CA ALA A 5 8.75 -9.57 3.92
C ALA A 5 8.47 -10.75 4.85
N ARG A 6 7.67 -11.72 4.42
CA ARG A 6 7.40 -12.95 5.19
C ARG A 6 8.67 -13.75 5.47
N ALA A 7 9.55 -13.90 4.47
CA ALA A 7 10.79 -14.65 4.64
C ALA A 7 11.79 -13.99 5.60
N ARG A 8 11.75 -12.66 5.73
CA ARG A 8 12.68 -11.91 6.60
C ARG A 8 12.11 -11.65 7.99
N ALA A 9 10.85 -11.23 8.06
CA ALA A 9 10.22 -10.78 9.31
C ALA A 9 9.32 -11.82 9.98
N GLY A 10 8.90 -12.88 9.27
CA GLY A 10 8.07 -13.93 9.85
C GLY A 10 6.84 -13.37 10.58
N ASP A 11 6.70 -13.75 11.85
CA ASP A 11 5.59 -13.34 12.72
C ASP A 11 5.66 -11.87 13.14
N ALA A 12 6.81 -11.21 12.99
CA ALA A 12 6.93 -9.78 13.24
C ALA A 12 6.19 -8.94 12.18
N LEU A 13 5.84 -9.51 11.01
CA LEU A 13 5.06 -8.83 9.98
C LEU A 13 3.58 -8.73 10.40
N THR A 14 3.18 -7.59 10.92
CA THR A 14 1.80 -7.35 11.41
C THR A 14 0.92 -6.59 10.44
N GLY A 15 1.50 -5.84 9.50
CA GLY A 15 0.76 -5.12 8.46
C GLY A 15 1.43 -5.23 7.09
N PHE A 16 0.63 -5.49 6.06
CA PHE A 16 1.06 -5.44 4.66
C PHE A 16 -0.12 -5.05 3.79
N GLU A 17 -0.21 -3.76 3.48
CA GLU A 17 -1.30 -3.17 2.70
C GLU A 17 -0.76 -2.69 1.36
N VAL A 18 -1.45 -3.02 0.28
CA VAL A 18 -1.15 -2.61 -1.09
C VAL A 18 -2.13 -1.50 -1.48
N MET A 19 -1.64 -0.50 -2.21
CA MET A 19 -2.44 0.62 -2.72
C MET A 19 -1.98 0.94 -4.14
N ASN A 20 -2.89 0.95 -5.09
CA ASN A 20 -2.57 1.38 -6.46
C ASN A 20 -2.37 2.91 -6.52
N HIS A 21 -1.78 3.39 -7.62
CA HIS A 21 -1.59 4.83 -7.85
C HIS A 21 -2.89 5.64 -7.71
N ALA A 22 -3.99 5.13 -8.28
CA ALA A 22 -5.27 5.83 -8.30
C ALA A 22 -5.83 6.06 -6.89
N SER A 23 -5.71 5.09 -5.99
CA SER A 23 -6.13 5.23 -4.59
C SER A 23 -5.34 6.31 -3.83
N ARG A 24 -4.01 6.35 -4.00
CA ARG A 24 -3.17 7.40 -3.39
C ARG A 24 -3.45 8.77 -4.00
N ALA A 25 -3.62 8.83 -5.32
CA ALA A 25 -3.96 10.06 -6.02
C ALA A 25 -5.33 10.59 -5.57
N LEU A 26 -6.32 9.71 -5.37
CA LEU A 26 -7.63 10.06 -4.86
C LEU A 26 -7.54 10.68 -3.46
N VAL A 27 -6.78 10.07 -2.54
CA VAL A 27 -6.53 10.65 -1.21
C VAL A 27 -5.87 12.03 -1.33
N ALA A 28 -4.84 12.18 -2.17
CA ALA A 28 -4.17 13.46 -2.37
C ALA A 28 -5.11 14.55 -2.91
N ARG A 29 -6.07 14.21 -3.77
CA ARG A 29 -7.06 15.16 -4.32
C ARG A 29 -8.12 15.55 -3.30
N GLN A 30 -8.65 14.59 -2.55
CA GLN A 30 -9.80 14.82 -1.66
C GLN A 30 -9.38 15.29 -0.26
N LEU A 31 -8.18 14.88 0.18
CA LEU A 31 -7.63 15.15 1.51
C LEU A 31 -6.19 15.71 1.40
N PRO A 32 -6.00 16.89 0.78
CA PRO A 32 -4.67 17.46 0.49
C PRO A 32 -3.85 17.78 1.74
N GLN A 33 -4.47 17.84 2.91
CA GLN A 33 -3.79 17.97 4.20
C GLN A 33 -2.96 16.72 4.57
N LEU A 34 -3.30 15.54 4.03
CA LEU A 34 -2.55 14.31 4.27
C LEU A 34 -1.33 14.25 3.34
N GLN A 35 -0.15 14.35 3.95
CA GLN A 35 1.11 14.36 3.21
C GLN A 35 1.44 13.00 2.61
N GLN A 36 1.82 12.98 1.33
CA GLN A 36 2.28 11.77 0.65
C GLN A 36 3.79 11.60 0.90
N PRO A 37 4.24 10.53 1.59
CA PRO A 37 5.64 10.39 1.99
C PRO A 37 6.57 9.97 0.84
N LEU A 38 5.98 9.49 -0.25
CA LEU A 38 6.68 8.96 -1.43
C LEU A 38 6.15 9.63 -2.69
N ALA A 39 7.01 9.70 -3.71
CA ALA A 39 6.62 10.09 -5.06
C ALA A 39 5.59 9.13 -5.67
N ASN A 40 5.11 9.48 -6.86
CA ASN A 40 4.14 8.67 -7.59
C ASN A 40 4.77 7.35 -8.05
N ALA A 41 4.10 6.25 -7.71
CA ALA A 41 4.42 4.90 -8.17
C ALA A 41 3.12 4.19 -8.55
N ALA A 42 3.19 3.22 -9.47
CA ALA A 42 2.04 2.43 -9.89
C ALA A 42 1.40 1.67 -8.71
N TRP A 43 2.25 1.20 -7.79
CA TRP A 43 1.87 0.49 -6.57
C TRP A 43 2.69 1.00 -5.40
N THR A 44 2.05 1.12 -4.24
CA THR A 44 2.70 1.46 -2.97
C THR A 44 2.30 0.42 -1.94
N VAL A 45 3.24 0.07 -1.05
CA VAL A 45 3.00 -0.85 0.06
C VAL A 45 3.20 -0.10 1.37
N LEU A 46 2.24 -0.22 2.29
CA LEU A 46 2.43 0.09 3.69
C LEU A 46 2.76 -1.20 4.42
N LEU A 47 3.93 -1.26 5.06
CA LEU A 47 4.44 -2.41 5.77
C LEU A 47 4.67 -2.03 7.23
N GLU A 48 4.18 -2.85 8.15
CA GLU A 48 4.35 -2.66 9.59
C GLU A 48 4.97 -3.92 10.21
N LEU A 49 5.98 -3.69 11.06
CA LEU A 49 6.58 -4.73 11.89
C LEU A 49 6.30 -4.45 13.37
N SER A 50 5.92 -5.48 14.11
CA SER A 50 5.80 -5.45 15.57
C SER A 50 6.67 -6.55 16.16
N ASP A 51 7.62 -6.18 17.00
CA ASP A 51 8.63 -7.09 17.53
C ASP A 51 8.62 -7.12 19.06
N ALA A 52 8.68 -8.32 19.62
CA ALA A 52 8.73 -8.55 21.07
C ALA A 52 10.12 -8.26 21.65
N GLU A 53 11.18 -8.29 20.84
CA GLU A 53 12.57 -8.03 21.24
C GLU A 53 12.89 -6.52 21.34
N GLY A 54 11.98 -5.66 20.88
CA GLY A 54 12.02 -4.21 21.06
C GLY A 54 12.15 -3.42 19.75
N SER A 55 12.02 -2.09 19.86
CA SER A 55 11.95 -1.19 18.70
C SER A 55 13.24 -1.14 17.87
N GLU A 56 14.41 -1.28 18.50
CA GLU A 56 15.70 -1.29 17.79
C GLU A 56 15.84 -2.51 16.88
N HIS A 57 15.42 -3.69 17.36
CA HIS A 57 15.47 -4.92 16.56
C HIS A 57 14.50 -4.83 15.37
N ALA A 58 13.27 -4.39 15.62
CA ALA A 58 12.28 -4.16 14.57
C ALA A 58 12.79 -3.20 13.48
N GLN A 59 13.47 -2.12 13.88
CA GLN A 59 14.04 -1.15 12.96
C GLN A 59 15.15 -1.75 12.10
N GLN A 60 16.11 -2.46 12.70
CA GLN A 60 17.19 -3.13 11.97
C GLN A 60 16.65 -4.15 10.96
N LEU A 61 15.64 -4.91 11.36
CA LEU A 61 14.96 -5.89 10.51
C LEU A 61 14.26 -5.20 9.32
N LEU A 62 13.53 -4.11 9.57
CA LEU A 62 12.87 -3.32 8.54
C LEU A 62 13.88 -2.74 7.55
N GLU A 63 14.96 -2.12 8.05
CA GLU A 63 16.02 -1.53 7.22
C GLU A 63 16.71 -2.60 6.35
N ALA A 64 17.05 -3.76 6.90
CA ALA A 64 17.66 -4.85 6.15
C ALA A 64 16.72 -5.42 5.06
N LEU A 65 15.43 -5.52 5.36
CA LEU A 65 14.39 -5.94 4.42
C LEU A 65 14.25 -4.92 3.27
N LEU A 66 14.16 -3.63 3.58
CA LEU A 66 14.03 -2.57 2.58
C LEU A 66 15.29 -2.45 1.73
N GLY A 67 16.48 -2.55 2.32
CA GLY A 67 17.75 -2.58 1.59
C GLY A 67 17.79 -3.72 0.57
N THR A 68 17.40 -4.93 0.98
CA THR A 68 17.30 -6.07 0.06
C THR A 68 16.25 -5.83 -1.05
N ALA A 69 15.13 -5.18 -0.74
CA ALA A 69 14.06 -4.92 -1.70
C ALA A 69 14.48 -3.89 -2.78
N LEU A 70 15.20 -2.84 -2.36
CA LEU A 70 15.79 -1.82 -3.23
C LEU A 70 16.87 -2.43 -4.14
N GLU A 71 17.81 -3.22 -3.58
CA GLU A 71 18.87 -3.87 -4.35
C GLU A 71 18.33 -4.83 -5.43
N ARG A 72 17.23 -5.52 -5.15
CA ARG A 72 16.56 -6.42 -6.12
C ARG A 72 15.73 -5.66 -7.17
N GLY A 73 15.65 -4.33 -7.09
CA GLY A 73 14.84 -3.50 -7.99
C GLY A 73 13.33 -3.69 -7.82
N GLY A 74 12.88 -4.37 -6.76
CA GLY A 74 11.46 -4.61 -6.48
C GLY A 74 10.77 -3.43 -5.81
N VAL A 75 11.55 -2.46 -5.32
CA VAL A 75 11.11 -1.20 -4.71
C VAL A 75 11.96 -0.09 -5.31
N GLN A 76 11.34 1.05 -5.64
CA GLN A 76 12.03 2.20 -6.24
C GLN A 76 12.44 3.24 -5.21
N ASP A 77 11.65 3.37 -4.14
CA ASP A 77 11.84 4.34 -3.06
C ASP A 77 11.16 3.82 -1.79
N ALA A 78 11.62 4.26 -0.62
CA ALA A 78 11.08 3.84 0.67
C ALA A 78 11.18 4.97 1.70
N ALA A 79 10.11 5.16 2.47
CA ALA A 79 10.06 6.09 3.58
C ALA A 79 9.84 5.29 4.87
N VAL A 80 10.72 5.48 5.85
CA VAL A 80 10.66 4.81 7.15
C VAL A 80 10.20 5.80 8.20
N ALA A 81 9.16 5.43 8.96
CA ALA A 81 8.69 6.24 10.07
C ALA A 81 9.74 6.28 11.19
N GLN A 82 10.12 7.50 11.61
CA GLN A 82 11.08 7.75 12.69
C GLN A 82 10.40 8.07 14.03
N SER A 83 9.07 8.07 14.06
CA SER A 83 8.27 8.30 15.27
C SER A 83 6.92 7.62 15.15
N LEU A 84 6.27 7.38 16.30
CA LEU A 84 4.90 6.86 16.35
C LEU A 84 3.91 7.77 15.61
N GLN A 85 4.11 9.10 15.69
CA GLN A 85 3.27 10.05 14.97
C GLN A 85 3.39 9.90 13.45
N GLN A 86 4.60 9.65 12.94
CA GLN A 86 4.81 9.40 11.52
C GLN A 86 4.24 8.05 11.09
N ALA A 87 4.37 7.01 11.92
CA ALA A 87 3.76 5.71 11.67
C ALA A 87 2.22 5.83 11.59
N GLN A 88 1.61 6.55 12.52
CA GLN A 88 0.18 6.87 12.50
C GLN A 88 -0.21 7.67 11.25
N ALA A 89 0.60 8.63 10.82
CA ALA A 89 0.34 9.39 9.60
C ALA A 89 0.37 8.49 8.34
N PHE A 90 1.24 7.48 8.31
CA PHE A 90 1.27 6.51 7.20
C PHE A 90 0.01 5.64 7.20
N TRP A 91 -0.44 5.16 8.36
CA TRP A 91 -1.70 4.45 8.49
C TRP A 91 -2.90 5.31 8.09
N GLN A 92 -2.93 6.57 8.53
CA GLN A 92 -4.00 7.51 8.17
C GLN A 92 -4.15 7.68 6.66
N LEU A 93 -3.06 7.67 5.88
CA LEU A 93 -3.15 7.71 4.41
C LEU A 93 -3.89 6.50 3.86
N ARG A 94 -3.57 5.31 4.36
CA ARG A 94 -4.21 4.05 3.95
C ARG A 94 -5.67 3.99 4.40
N GLU A 95 -5.95 4.38 5.64
CA GLU A 95 -7.29 4.37 6.23
C GLU A 95 -8.20 5.46 5.66
N ALA A 96 -7.64 6.51 5.06
CA ALA A 96 -8.38 7.59 4.44
C ALA A 96 -8.98 7.24 3.07
N ILE A 97 -8.57 6.15 2.43
CA ILE A 97 -9.04 5.79 1.08
C ILE A 97 -10.58 5.68 1.00
N PRO A 98 -11.27 4.95 1.92
CA PRO A 98 -12.73 4.87 1.89
C PRO A 98 -13.42 6.23 2.06
N LEU A 99 -12.86 7.14 2.87
CA LEU A 99 -13.38 8.49 3.05
C LEU A 99 -13.17 9.33 1.78
N ALA A 100 -12.00 9.25 1.16
CA ALA A 100 -11.71 9.93 -0.09
C ALA A 100 -12.64 9.46 -1.23
N GLN A 101 -12.93 8.14 -1.30
CA GLN A 101 -13.95 7.60 -2.21
C GLN A 101 -15.34 8.21 -1.96
N ALA A 102 -15.75 8.34 -0.70
CA ALA A 102 -17.05 8.93 -0.35
C ALA A 102 -17.14 10.41 -0.74
N GLN A 103 -16.04 11.17 -0.59
CA GLN A 103 -15.97 12.58 -0.98
C GLN A 103 -15.95 12.79 -2.50
N ALA A 104 -15.36 11.86 -3.26
CA ALA A 104 -15.36 11.92 -4.72
C ALA A 104 -16.73 11.67 -5.37
N GLY A 105 -17.70 11.15 -4.61
CA GLY A 105 -19.08 10.95 -5.05
C GLY A 105 -19.41 9.48 -5.32
N LEU A 106 -20.08 9.22 -6.44
CA LEU A 106 -20.57 7.88 -6.79
C LEU A 106 -19.42 6.89 -6.89
N ASN A 107 -19.52 5.80 -6.15
CA ASN A 107 -18.56 4.71 -6.17
C ASN A 107 -19.28 3.36 -6.08
N ILE A 108 -18.70 2.33 -6.70
CA ILE A 108 -19.17 0.95 -6.64
C ILE A 108 -18.09 0.18 -5.88
N LYS A 109 -18.45 -0.43 -4.75
CA LYS A 109 -17.49 -1.12 -3.87
C LYS A 109 -17.70 -2.63 -3.94
N HIS A 110 -16.59 -3.35 -4.04
CA HIS A 110 -16.52 -4.78 -3.88
C HIS A 110 -15.46 -5.08 -2.83
N ASP A 111 -15.79 -5.93 -1.86
CA ASP A 111 -14.86 -6.48 -0.89
C ASP A 111 -14.75 -7.97 -1.18
N ILE A 112 -13.61 -8.38 -1.73
CA ILE A 112 -13.39 -9.71 -2.30
C ILE A 112 -12.08 -10.30 -1.80
N ALA A 113 -12.01 -11.61 -1.74
CA ALA A 113 -10.81 -12.35 -1.39
C ALA A 113 -10.37 -13.22 -2.57
N LEU A 114 -9.07 -13.20 -2.85
CA LEU A 114 -8.41 -14.00 -3.89
C LEU A 114 -7.15 -14.63 -3.30
N PRO A 115 -6.68 -15.78 -3.83
CA PRO A 115 -5.33 -16.24 -3.55
C PRO A 115 -4.31 -15.17 -3.97
N VAL A 116 -3.29 -14.91 -3.15
CA VAL A 116 -2.27 -13.88 -3.40
C VAL A 116 -1.62 -14.01 -4.79
N SER A 117 -1.46 -15.24 -5.29
CA SER A 117 -0.91 -15.50 -6.62
C SER A 117 -1.79 -14.97 -7.76
N GLU A 118 -3.10 -14.91 -7.56
CA GLU A 118 -4.09 -14.54 -8.58
C GLU A 118 -4.37 -13.04 -8.62
N ILE A 119 -4.06 -12.29 -7.55
CA ILE A 119 -4.39 -10.86 -7.42
C ILE A 119 -3.88 -10.07 -8.63
N ALA A 120 -2.62 -10.26 -9.02
CA ALA A 120 -2.03 -9.51 -10.14
C ALA A 120 -2.69 -9.83 -11.48
N GLY A 121 -3.04 -11.10 -11.72
CA GLY A 121 -3.73 -11.52 -12.94
C GLY A 121 -5.16 -10.99 -13.00
N PHE A 122 -5.87 -11.07 -11.87
CA PHE A 122 -7.23 -10.54 -11.71
C PHE A 122 -7.29 -9.04 -11.99
N ILE A 123 -6.38 -8.25 -11.40
CA ILE A 123 -6.35 -6.79 -11.61
C ILE A 123 -6.11 -6.46 -13.08
N ALA A 124 -5.15 -7.15 -13.74
CA ALA A 124 -4.86 -6.90 -15.15
C ALA A 124 -6.06 -7.20 -16.08
N GLU A 125 -6.78 -8.30 -15.83
CA GLU A 125 -7.99 -8.64 -16.59
C GLU A 125 -9.15 -7.67 -16.30
N MET A 126 -9.35 -7.34 -15.03
CA MET A 126 -10.38 -6.42 -14.57
C MET A 126 -10.18 -5.03 -15.17
N ASP A 127 -8.97 -4.48 -15.10
CA ASP A 127 -8.64 -3.17 -15.66
C ASP A 127 -8.96 -3.09 -17.15
N GLY A 128 -8.56 -4.10 -17.92
CA GLY A 128 -8.84 -4.17 -19.37
C GLY A 128 -10.35 -4.25 -19.67
N THR A 129 -11.07 -5.08 -18.90
CA THR A 129 -12.51 -5.29 -19.09
C THR A 129 -13.30 -4.04 -18.73
N LEU A 130 -13.00 -3.42 -17.59
CA LEU A 130 -13.68 -2.23 -17.11
C LEU A 130 -13.39 -1.01 -17.99
N ALA A 131 -12.15 -0.83 -18.46
CA ALA A 131 -11.81 0.25 -19.37
C ALA A 131 -12.58 0.17 -20.70
N ALA A 132 -12.84 -1.04 -21.20
CA ALA A 132 -13.64 -1.26 -22.42
C ALA A 132 -15.14 -1.04 -22.19
N TYR A 133 -15.67 -1.46 -21.04
CA TYR A 133 -17.09 -1.37 -20.71
C TYR A 133 -17.52 0.04 -20.28
N LEU A 134 -16.68 0.73 -19.51
CA LEU A 134 -16.95 2.07 -18.98
C LEU A 134 -15.71 2.98 -19.15
N PRO A 135 -15.55 3.61 -20.32
CA PRO A 135 -14.43 4.52 -20.57
C PRO A 135 -14.37 5.65 -19.53
N GLY A 136 -13.18 5.86 -18.96
CA GLY A 136 -12.95 6.87 -17.91
C GLY A 136 -13.21 6.40 -16.49
N ILE A 137 -13.51 5.11 -16.27
CA ILE A 137 -13.57 4.53 -14.93
C ILE A 137 -12.21 4.67 -14.22
N GLU A 138 -12.25 5.09 -12.96
CA GLU A 138 -11.09 5.10 -12.07
C GLU A 138 -11.20 3.91 -11.12
N VAL A 139 -10.30 2.93 -11.28
CA VAL A 139 -10.26 1.73 -10.45
C VAL A 139 -9.41 2.00 -9.21
N ILE A 140 -10.00 1.81 -8.03
CA ILE A 140 -9.38 2.10 -6.74
C ILE A 140 -9.10 0.78 -6.03
N ASP A 141 -7.91 0.20 -6.27
CA ASP A 141 -7.48 -1.04 -5.64
C ASP A 141 -6.63 -0.77 -4.41
N PHE A 142 -7.04 -1.35 -3.28
CA PHE A 142 -6.31 -1.32 -2.03
C PHE A 142 -6.71 -2.46 -1.11
N GLY A 143 -5.80 -2.92 -0.25
CA GLY A 143 -6.03 -3.96 0.75
C GLY A 143 -4.82 -4.86 0.97
#